data_AF-A0A401PW33-F1
#
_entry.id   AF-A0A401PW33-F1
#
_cell.length_a   1.000
_cell.length_b   1.000
_cell.length_c   1.000
_cell.angle_alpha   90.00
_cell.angle_beta   90.00
_cell.angle_gamma   90.00
#
_symmetry.space_group_name_H-M   'P 1'
#
loop_
_entity.id
_entity.type
_entity.pdbx_description
1 polymer ?
#
loop_
_entity_poly.entity_id
_entity_poly.type
_entity_poly.pdbx_seq_one_letter_code
_entity_poly.pdbx_strand_id
1 'polypeptide(L)'
;MCFSTPVTCTFSFSNLLYLYLSTLGSDTTPVPSWASTASNTWGTLKQALKGLSVEFALLADKAAQQGKREEEEVVEKLNLFLDLLQSYKDLCERHEKGVLHEHQRALQKYSSMKRQMMSVTVQNKEQISVEQLESRIVQQENTILTMELRNYFSMFCLHQETQLIHIYLHITSHVLTAFIDSQIQGHREMSEVWNDLKPKLGGLLPNGMPSPPLSPGNWQSPTSFFPTVN
;
A
#
# COMPACT_ATOMS: atom_id res chain seq x y z
N MET A 1 -2.37 -0.09 5.14
CA MET A 1 -3.21 -0.05 3.93
C MET A 1 -2.36 -0.55 2.78
N CYS A 2 -2.64 -1.74 2.24
CA CYS A 2 -1.94 -2.20 1.04
C CYS A 2 -2.55 -1.47 -0.16
N PHE A 3 -1.90 -0.41 -0.63
CA PHE A 3 -2.16 0.11 -1.97
C PHE A 3 -1.69 -0.97 -2.94
N SER A 4 -2.60 -1.83 -3.40
CA SER A 4 -2.31 -2.69 -4.55
C SER A 4 -2.29 -1.78 -5.77
N THR A 5 -1.14 -1.17 -6.04
CA THR A 5 -0.93 -0.32 -7.21
C THR A 5 -0.94 -1.20 -8.47
N PRO A 6 -1.30 -0.66 -9.64
CA PRO A 6 -1.16 -1.36 -10.92
C PRO A 6 0.22 -2.02 -11.10
N VAL A 7 1.25 -1.38 -10.54
CA VAL A 7 2.64 -1.85 -10.48
C VAL A 7 2.78 -3.21 -9.80
N THR A 8 2.11 -3.44 -8.66
CA THR A 8 2.13 -4.75 -7.97
C THR A 8 1.46 -5.86 -8.78
N CYS A 9 0.40 -5.54 -9.53
CA CYS A 9 -0.23 -6.47 -10.46
C CYS A 9 0.67 -6.78 -11.67
N THR A 10 1.28 -5.76 -12.28
CA THR A 10 2.21 -5.93 -13.41
C THR A 10 3.47 -6.71 -12.99
N PHE A 11 4.02 -6.42 -11.81
CA PHE A 11 5.16 -7.15 -11.24
C PHE A 11 4.83 -8.63 -11.02
N SER A 12 3.69 -8.92 -10.41
CA SER A 12 3.27 -10.30 -10.12
C SER A 12 3.00 -11.10 -11.39
N PHE A 13 2.35 -10.48 -12.38
CA PHE A 13 2.07 -11.12 -13.67
C PHE A 13 3.35 -11.39 -14.47
N SER A 14 4.24 -10.40 -14.59
CA SER A 14 5.50 -10.54 -15.34
C SER A 14 6.41 -11.60 -14.72
N ASN A 15 6.50 -11.68 -13.39
CA ASN A 15 7.27 -12.72 -12.70
C ASN A 15 6.71 -14.13 -12.91
N LEU A 16 5.39 -14.29 -12.80
CA LEU A 16 4.74 -15.57 -13.04
C LEU A 16 4.98 -16.06 -14.48
N LEU A 17 4.86 -15.14 -15.45
CA LEU A 17 5.05 -15.46 -16.85
C LEU A 17 6.53 -15.74 -17.18
N TYR A 18 7.46 -14.99 -16.59
CA TYR A 18 8.90 -15.28 -16.66
C TYR A 18 9.21 -16.70 -16.20
N LEU A 19 8.73 -17.08 -15.01
CA LEU A 19 9.01 -18.39 -14.43
C LEU A 19 8.46 -19.51 -15.33
N TYR A 20 7.21 -19.37 -15.77
CA TYR A 20 6.55 -20.33 -16.65
C TYR A 20 7.30 -20.52 -17.98
N LEU A 21 7.68 -19.43 -18.65
CA LEU A 21 8.40 -19.47 -19.92
C LEU A 21 9.82 -20.04 -19.78
N SER A 22 10.51 -19.71 -18.68
CA SER A 22 11.84 -20.24 -18.36
C SER A 22 11.81 -21.75 -18.16
N THR A 23 10.80 -22.25 -17.45
CA THR A 23 10.60 -23.69 -17.24
C THR A 23 10.33 -24.41 -18.56
N LEU A 24 9.45 -23.88 -19.42
CA LEU A 24 9.15 -24.47 -20.73
C LEU A 24 10.36 -24.46 -21.68
N GLY A 25 11.11 -23.37 -21.71
CA GLY A 25 12.30 -23.23 -22.56
C GLY A 25 13.46 -24.14 -22.11
N SER A 26 13.54 -24.46 -20.82
CA SER A 26 14.62 -25.26 -20.23
C SER A 26 14.32 -26.75 -20.16
N ASP A 27 13.11 -27.18 -20.54
CA ASP A 27 12.75 -28.60 -20.57
C ASP A 27 13.68 -29.36 -21.53
N THR A 28 14.29 -30.44 -21.05
CA THR A 28 15.24 -31.29 -21.80
C THR A 28 14.61 -32.60 -22.25
N THR A 29 13.29 -32.77 -22.07
CA THR A 29 12.57 -33.95 -22.54
C THR A 29 12.90 -34.27 -24.01
N PRO A 30 13.43 -35.46 -24.30
CA PRO A 30 13.79 -35.84 -25.65
C PRO A 30 12.52 -35.97 -26.50
N VAL A 31 12.53 -35.33 -27.67
CA VAL A 31 11.41 -35.39 -28.61
C VAL A 31 11.27 -36.82 -29.12
N PRO A 32 10.07 -37.43 -29.07
CA PRO A 32 9.84 -38.77 -29.59
C PRO A 32 10.26 -38.90 -31.06
N SER A 33 10.79 -40.05 -31.46
CA SER A 33 11.38 -40.29 -32.80
C SER A 33 10.41 -40.05 -33.97
N TRP A 34 9.10 -40.15 -33.76
CA TRP A 34 8.06 -39.86 -34.78
C TRP A 34 7.86 -38.35 -35.05
N ALA A 35 8.32 -37.48 -34.14
CA ALA A 35 8.28 -36.02 -34.28
C ALA A 35 9.63 -35.45 -34.75
N SER A 36 10.51 -36.29 -35.27
CA SER A 36 11.86 -35.92 -35.74
C SER A 36 11.87 -34.85 -36.84
N THR A 37 10.85 -34.82 -37.71
CA THR A 37 10.61 -33.73 -38.67
C THR A 37 10.22 -32.40 -38.03
N ALA A 38 9.67 -32.42 -36.81
CA ALA A 38 9.37 -31.23 -35.99
C ALA A 38 10.49 -30.87 -35.00
N SER A 39 11.59 -31.64 -34.95
CA SER A 39 12.66 -31.45 -33.94
C SER A 39 13.39 -30.10 -34.07
N ASN A 40 13.60 -29.63 -35.30
CA ASN A 40 14.13 -28.29 -35.60
C ASN A 40 13.17 -27.17 -35.11
N THR A 41 11.89 -27.30 -35.43
CA THR A 41 10.84 -26.34 -35.05
C THR A 41 10.70 -26.25 -33.52
N TRP A 42 10.78 -27.38 -32.83
CA TRP A 42 10.73 -27.45 -31.37
C TRP A 42 11.96 -26.81 -30.71
N GLY A 43 13.16 -27.06 -31.24
CA GLY A 43 14.38 -26.40 -30.79
C GLY A 43 14.31 -24.87 -30.97
N THR A 44 13.78 -24.41 -32.10
CA THR A 44 13.53 -23.00 -32.39
C THR A 44 12.51 -22.39 -31.43
N LEU A 45 11.41 -23.10 -31.14
CA LEU A 45 10.40 -22.66 -30.18
C LEU A 45 10.96 -22.58 -28.75
N LYS A 46 11.77 -23.55 -28.31
CA LYS A 46 12.42 -23.50 -26.99
C LYS A 46 13.36 -22.29 -26.87
N GLN A 47 14.13 -21.99 -27.92
CA GLN A 47 14.98 -20.80 -27.96
C GLN A 47 14.16 -19.50 -27.93
N ALA A 48 13.06 -19.45 -28.68
CA ALA A 48 12.09 -18.36 -28.65
C ALA A 48 11.50 -18.13 -27.25
N LEU A 49 11.07 -19.19 -26.56
CA LEU A 49 10.53 -19.13 -25.20
C LEU A 49 11.59 -18.67 -24.19
N LYS A 50 12.85 -19.11 -24.33
CA LYS A 50 13.96 -18.58 -23.52
C LYS A 50 14.20 -17.09 -23.78
N GLY A 51 14.21 -16.67 -25.05
CA GLY A 51 14.33 -15.27 -25.42
C GLY A 51 13.23 -14.40 -24.81
N LEU A 52 11.97 -14.85 -24.89
CA LEU A 52 10.84 -14.18 -24.24
C LEU A 52 11.01 -14.08 -22.73
N SER A 53 11.50 -15.14 -22.08
CA SER A 53 11.66 -15.15 -20.63
C SER A 53 12.57 -14.02 -20.15
N VAL A 54 13.65 -13.71 -20.88
CA VAL A 54 14.56 -12.60 -20.58
C VAL A 54 13.82 -11.25 -20.60
N GLU A 55 12.92 -11.05 -21.56
CA GLU A 55 12.14 -9.81 -21.68
C GLU A 55 11.15 -9.66 -20.52
N PHE A 56 10.52 -10.76 -20.10
CA PHE A 56 9.65 -10.75 -18.92
C PHE A 56 10.40 -10.56 -17.60
N ALA A 57 11.64 -11.06 -17.50
CA ALA A 57 12.52 -10.75 -16.38
C ALA A 57 12.87 -9.26 -16.33
N LEU A 58 13.11 -8.63 -17.49
CA LEU A 58 13.34 -7.19 -17.58
C LEU A 58 12.10 -6.38 -17.16
N LEU A 59 10.90 -6.77 -17.58
CA LEU A 59 9.65 -6.15 -17.12
C LEU A 59 9.49 -6.26 -15.59
N ALA A 60 9.81 -7.43 -15.02
CA ALA A 60 9.78 -7.63 -13.58
C ALA A 60 10.80 -6.74 -12.84
N ASP A 61 12.03 -6.62 -13.35
CA ASP A 61 13.05 -5.73 -12.80
C ASP A 61 12.63 -4.25 -12.85
N LYS A 62 12.05 -3.79 -13.97
CA LYS A 62 11.51 -2.42 -14.09
C LYS A 62 10.38 -2.14 -13.09
N ALA A 63 9.47 -3.08 -12.92
CA ALA A 63 8.40 -2.93 -11.92
C ALA A 63 8.95 -2.95 -10.48
N ALA A 64 9.98 -3.76 -10.18
CA ALA A 64 10.66 -3.74 -8.88
C ALA A 64 11.38 -2.41 -8.61
N GLN A 65 12.07 -1.86 -9.62
CA GLN A 65 12.73 -0.55 -9.52
C GLN A 65 11.73 0.57 -9.27
N GLN A 66 10.58 0.55 -9.95
CA GLN A 66 9.50 1.49 -9.67
C GLN A 66 8.99 1.34 -8.23
N GLY A 67 8.74 0.12 -7.78
CA GLY A 67 8.30 -0.17 -6.41
C GLY A 67 9.28 0.38 -5.37
N LYS A 68 10.58 0.20 -5.59
CA LYS A 68 11.63 0.74 -4.71
C LYS A 68 11.61 2.26 -4.65
N ARG A 69 11.47 2.95 -5.80
CA ARG A 69 11.36 4.43 -5.83
C ARG A 69 10.14 4.92 -5.06
N GLU A 70 9.01 4.22 -5.18
CA GLU A 70 7.78 4.56 -4.45
C GLU A 70 7.92 4.29 -2.95
N GLU A 71 8.59 3.21 -2.56
CA GLU A 71 8.86 2.92 -1.15
C GLU A 71 9.66 4.06 -0.49
N GLU A 72 10.77 4.47 -1.12
CA GLU A 72 11.67 5.51 -0.61
C GLU A 72 11.02 6.90 -0.63
N GLU A 73 10.45 7.34 -1.76
CA GLU A 73 10.01 8.73 -1.92
C GLU A 73 8.56 9.00 -1.52
N VAL A 74 7.72 7.96 -1.44
CA VAL A 74 6.29 8.07 -1.14
C VAL A 74 5.99 7.44 0.21
N VAL A 75 6.32 6.16 0.40
CA VAL A 75 5.88 5.40 1.58
C VAL A 75 6.59 5.88 2.85
N GLU A 76 7.92 6.01 2.83
CA GLU A 76 8.66 6.50 4.00
C GLU A 76 8.21 7.90 4.44
N LYS A 77 7.98 8.80 3.48
CA LYS A 77 7.52 10.17 3.76
C LYS A 77 6.10 10.21 4.31
N LEU A 78 5.20 9.37 3.80
CA LEU A 78 3.85 9.22 4.36
C LEU A 78 3.88 8.65 5.78
N ASN A 79 4.74 7.66 6.04
CA ASN A 79 4.91 7.10 7.39
C ASN A 79 5.42 8.15 8.37
N LEU A 80 6.44 8.92 8.00
CA LEU A 80 6.94 10.03 8.82
C LEU A 80 5.82 11.04 9.17
N PHE A 81 5.01 11.42 8.17
CA PHE A 81 3.93 12.37 8.41
C PHE A 81 2.82 11.77 9.27
N LEU A 82 2.51 10.48 9.09
CA LEU A 82 1.56 9.77 9.93
C LEU A 82 2.03 9.68 11.39
N ASP A 83 3.31 9.38 11.63
CA ASP A 83 3.89 9.34 12.97
C ASP A 83 3.80 10.70 13.67
N LEU A 84 4.06 11.79 12.94
CA LEU A 84 3.91 13.16 13.45
C LEU A 84 2.45 13.46 13.83
N LEU A 85 1.50 13.15 12.95
CA LEU A 85 0.06 13.36 13.21
C LEU A 85 -0.43 12.52 14.40
N GLN A 86 0.06 11.28 14.51
CA GLN A 86 -0.29 10.39 15.61
C GLN A 86 0.26 10.92 16.95
N SER A 87 1.51 11.38 16.98
CA SER A 87 2.11 12.02 18.17
C SER A 87 1.31 13.26 18.61
N TYR A 88 0.91 14.11 17.67
CA TYR A 88 0.09 15.29 17.96
C TYR A 88 -1.29 14.92 18.51
N LYS A 89 -1.94 13.92 17.92
CA LYS A 89 -3.21 13.38 18.43
C LYS A 89 -3.05 12.90 19.87
N ASP A 90 -1.99 12.14 20.16
CA ASP A 90 -1.74 11.62 21.51
C ASP A 90 -1.43 12.74 22.50
N LEU A 91 -0.78 13.83 22.08
CA LEU A 91 -0.59 15.02 22.91
C LEU A 91 -1.92 15.73 23.19
N CYS A 92 -2.78 15.90 22.18
CA CYS A 92 -4.13 16.45 22.35
C CYS A 92 -4.94 15.64 23.36
N GLU A 93 -4.95 14.32 23.22
CA GLU A 93 -5.69 13.44 24.13
C GLU A 93 -5.16 13.50 25.57
N ARG A 94 -3.83 13.51 25.76
CA ARG A 94 -3.22 13.65 27.09
C ARG A 94 -3.53 15.01 27.73
N HIS A 95 -3.55 16.07 26.93
CA HIS A 95 -3.93 17.39 27.43
C HIS A 95 -5.38 17.41 27.89
N GLU A 96 -6.31 16.98 27.04
CA GLU A 96 -7.75 17.03 27.31
C GLU A 96 -8.15 16.10 28.47
N LYS A 97 -7.77 14.83 28.39
CA LYS A 97 -8.18 13.79 29.35
C LYS A 97 -7.35 13.81 30.64
N GLY A 98 -6.14 14.38 30.59
CA GLY A 98 -5.23 14.48 31.73
C GLY A 98 -5.25 15.88 32.34
N VAL A 99 -4.44 16.78 31.78
CA VAL A 99 -4.13 18.08 32.39
C VAL A 99 -5.38 18.96 32.56
N LEU A 100 -6.16 19.13 31.49
CA LEU A 100 -7.35 19.98 31.50
C LEU A 100 -8.44 19.38 32.40
N HIS A 101 -8.67 18.07 32.31
CA HIS A 101 -9.64 17.37 33.16
C HIS A 101 -9.29 17.48 34.66
N GLU A 102 -8.03 17.26 35.02
CA GLU A 102 -7.54 17.39 36.40
C GLU A 102 -7.71 18.82 36.93
N HIS A 103 -7.35 19.82 36.13
CA HIS A 103 -7.52 21.23 36.47
C HIS A 103 -9.00 21.58 36.71
N GLN A 104 -9.90 21.15 35.82
CA GLN A 104 -11.34 21.39 35.97
C GLN A 104 -11.92 20.71 37.23
N ARG A 105 -11.46 19.49 37.54
CA ARG A 105 -11.86 18.79 38.78
C ARG A 105 -11.41 19.55 40.03
N ALA A 106 -10.22 20.12 40.03
CA ALA A 106 -9.73 20.92 41.16
C ALA A 106 -10.56 22.20 41.37
N LEU A 107 -10.97 22.87 40.28
CA LEU A 107 -11.85 24.05 40.33
C LEU A 107 -13.26 23.70 40.87
N GLN A 108 -13.81 22.57 40.47
CA GLN A 108 -15.11 22.08 41.00
C GLN A 108 -15.05 21.77 42.50
N LYS A 109 -13.96 21.16 42.96
CA LYS A 109 -13.72 20.89 44.38
C LYS A 109 -13.60 22.18 45.19
N TYR A 110 -12.83 23.15 44.69
CA TYR A 110 -12.73 24.48 45.30
C TYR A 110 -14.10 25.18 45.41
N SER A 111 -14.88 25.15 44.33
CA SER A 111 -16.24 25.73 44.31
C SER A 111 -17.15 25.09 45.35
N SER A 112 -17.04 23.78 45.55
CA SER A 112 -17.82 23.05 46.57
C SER A 112 -17.39 23.40 47.99
N MET A 113 -16.08 23.56 48.23
CA MET A 113 -15.54 23.98 49.53
C MET A 113 -15.95 25.40 49.88
N LYS A 114 -15.97 26.34 48.92
CA LYS A 114 -16.50 27.70 49.15
C LYS A 114 -17.98 27.70 49.51
N ARG A 115 -18.82 26.91 48.83
CA ARG A 115 -20.23 26.77 49.19
C ARG A 115 -20.41 26.20 50.61
N GLN A 116 -19.59 25.21 50.97
CA GLN A 116 -19.59 24.64 52.32
C GLN A 116 -19.22 25.71 53.36
N MET A 117 -18.19 26.51 53.09
CA MET A 117 -17.76 27.60 53.98
C MET A 117 -18.91 28.57 54.26
N MET A 118 -19.58 29.04 53.21
CA MET A 118 -20.75 29.92 53.35
C MET A 118 -21.85 29.28 54.22
N SER A 119 -22.11 27.99 54.06
CA SER A 119 -23.11 27.28 54.86
C SER A 119 -22.71 27.14 56.34
N VAL A 120 -21.43 26.91 56.64
CA VAL A 120 -20.93 26.72 58.01
C VAL A 120 -20.95 28.06 58.78
N THR A 121 -20.57 29.16 58.12
CA THR A 121 -20.60 30.50 58.71
C THR A 121 -22.04 30.94 59.02
N VAL A 122 -23.01 30.64 58.15
CA VAL A 122 -24.43 30.98 58.39
C VAL A 122 -25.06 30.12 59.50
N GLN A 123 -24.61 28.88 59.69
CA GLN A 123 -25.10 27.97 60.73
C GLN A 123 -24.47 28.18 62.12
N ASN A 124 -23.56 29.16 62.28
CA ASN A 124 -22.88 29.47 63.54
C ASN A 124 -22.20 28.25 64.20
N LYS A 125 -21.61 27.38 63.38
CA LYS A 125 -20.86 26.19 63.82
C LYS A 125 -19.53 26.58 64.46
N GLU A 126 -18.97 25.70 65.29
CA GLU A 126 -17.74 25.92 66.07
C GLU A 126 -16.59 26.54 65.26
N GLN A 127 -15.90 27.51 65.85
CA GLN A 127 -14.82 28.28 65.22
C GLN A 127 -13.67 27.40 64.71
N ILE A 128 -13.37 26.30 65.41
CA ILE A 128 -12.35 25.33 65.00
C ILE A 128 -12.71 24.66 63.65
N SER A 129 -14.00 24.40 63.38
CA SER A 129 -14.44 23.83 62.10
C SER A 129 -14.31 24.81 60.94
N VAL A 130 -14.40 26.11 61.22
CA VAL A 130 -14.27 27.19 60.23
C VAL A 130 -12.80 27.33 59.81
N GLU A 131 -11.90 27.45 60.78
CA GLU A 131 -10.44 27.56 60.54
C GLU A 131 -9.88 26.34 59.78
N GLN A 132 -10.34 25.13 60.11
CA GLN A 132 -9.96 23.91 59.37
C GLN A 132 -10.41 23.95 57.91
N LEU A 133 -11.61 24.48 57.63
CA LEU A 133 -12.12 24.58 56.27
C LEU A 133 -11.38 25.66 55.47
N GLU A 134 -11.04 26.79 56.08
CA GLU A 134 -10.21 27.84 55.49
C GLU A 134 -8.82 27.31 55.09
N SER A 135 -8.15 26.60 56.01
CA SER A 135 -6.85 25.99 55.73
C SER A 135 -6.92 25.05 54.52
N ARG A 136 -7.97 24.22 54.43
CA ARG A 136 -8.18 23.34 53.27
C ARG A 136 -8.46 24.11 51.98
N ILE A 137 -9.18 25.23 52.05
CA ILE A 137 -9.45 26.10 50.89
C ILE A 137 -8.13 26.67 50.36
N VAL A 138 -7.29 27.22 51.23
CA VAL A 138 -5.97 27.77 50.86
C VAL A 138 -5.07 26.69 50.24
N GLN A 139 -5.08 25.48 50.79
CA GLN A 139 -4.34 24.36 50.19
C GLN A 139 -4.86 23.99 48.80
N GLN A 140 -6.18 24.05 48.59
CA GLN A 140 -6.80 23.79 47.29
C GLN A 140 -6.45 24.90 46.27
N GLU A 141 -6.33 26.16 46.70
CA GLU A 141 -5.87 27.28 45.84
C GLU A 141 -4.44 27.06 45.34
N ASN A 142 -3.53 26.65 46.21
CA ASN A 142 -2.16 26.30 45.81
C ASN A 142 -2.11 25.15 44.80
N THR A 143 -3.01 24.17 44.96
CA THR A 143 -3.14 23.07 43.99
C THR A 143 -3.63 23.58 42.63
N ILE A 144 -4.61 24.48 42.62
CA ILE A 144 -5.14 25.10 41.39
C ILE A 144 -4.04 25.87 40.67
N LEU A 145 -3.28 26.73 41.37
CA LEU A 145 -2.17 27.48 40.76
C LEU A 145 -1.14 26.57 40.09
N THR A 146 -0.81 25.45 40.74
CA THR A 146 0.11 24.45 40.17
C THR A 146 -0.48 23.78 38.92
N MET A 147 -1.76 23.44 38.95
CA MET A 147 -2.46 22.84 37.81
C MET A 147 -2.61 23.81 36.64
N GLU A 148 -2.86 25.08 36.93
CA GLU A 148 -2.97 26.16 35.94
C GLU A 148 -1.64 26.36 35.20
N LEU A 149 -0.51 26.37 35.91
CA LEU A 149 0.81 26.43 35.28
C LEU A 149 1.07 25.22 34.37
N ARG A 150 0.74 24.00 34.82
CA ARG A 150 0.84 22.78 33.99
C ARG A 150 -0.05 22.87 32.75
N ASN A 151 -1.25 23.43 32.89
CA ASN A 151 -2.18 23.64 31.78
C ASN A 151 -1.62 24.61 30.74
N TYR A 152 -1.08 25.76 31.17
CA TYR A 152 -0.43 26.72 30.28
C TYR A 152 0.76 26.11 29.54
N PHE A 153 1.63 25.39 30.24
CA PHE A 153 2.76 24.72 29.61
C PHE A 153 2.32 23.67 28.57
N SER A 154 1.31 22.87 28.91
CA SER A 154 0.77 21.88 27.97
C SER A 154 0.16 22.52 26.72
N MET A 155 -0.52 23.66 26.86
CA MET A 155 -1.04 24.43 25.72
C MET A 155 0.07 25.01 24.86
N PHE A 156 1.18 25.46 25.47
CA PHE A 156 2.36 25.87 24.73
C PHE A 156 2.96 24.73 23.90
N CYS A 157 3.09 23.53 24.48
CA CYS A 157 3.56 22.35 23.74
C CYS A 157 2.62 22.01 22.57
N LEU A 158 1.30 22.03 22.78
CA LEU A 158 0.32 21.82 21.71
C LEU A 158 0.50 22.83 20.59
N HIS A 159 0.69 24.11 20.92
CA HIS A 159 0.94 25.14 19.93
C HIS A 159 2.21 24.84 19.11
N GLN A 160 3.32 24.48 19.76
CA GLN A 160 4.56 24.14 19.06
C GLN A 160 4.40 22.94 18.12
N GLU A 161 3.71 21.87 18.55
CA GLU A 161 3.44 20.71 17.71
C GLU A 161 2.52 21.04 16.53
N THR A 162 1.52 21.91 16.72
CA THR A 162 0.68 22.41 15.62
C THR A 162 1.52 23.16 14.58
N GLN A 163 2.46 24.00 15.02
CA GLN A 163 3.39 24.67 14.11
C GLN A 163 4.25 23.68 13.34
N LEU A 164 4.71 22.60 14.00
CA LEU A 164 5.47 21.54 13.36
C LEU A 164 4.65 20.83 12.27
N ILE A 165 3.39 20.49 12.54
CA ILE A 165 2.48 19.92 11.53
C ILE A 165 2.35 20.86 10.33
N HIS A 166 2.15 22.17 10.57
CA HIS A 166 2.00 23.13 9.48
C HIS A 166 3.23 23.19 8.56
N ILE A 167 4.44 23.07 9.12
CA ILE A 167 5.69 22.99 8.33
C ILE A 167 5.68 21.72 7.48
N TYR A 168 5.27 20.59 8.04
CA TYR A 168 5.29 19.30 7.36
C TYR A 168 4.12 19.08 6.40
N LEU A 169 3.05 19.89 6.42
CA LEU A 169 1.92 19.75 5.48
C LEU A 169 2.37 19.72 4.01
N HIS A 170 3.42 20.47 3.67
CA HIS A 170 3.97 20.51 2.31
C HIS A 170 4.53 19.15 1.84
N ILE A 171 4.82 18.21 2.76
CA ILE A 171 5.24 16.85 2.41
C ILE A 171 4.20 16.16 1.52
N THR A 172 2.91 16.48 1.68
CA THR A 172 1.83 15.91 0.86
C THR A 172 2.02 16.25 -0.62
N SER A 173 2.38 17.50 -0.92
CA SER A 173 2.65 17.95 -2.30
C SER A 173 3.86 17.21 -2.88
N HIS A 174 4.93 17.09 -2.09
CA HIS A 174 6.12 16.35 -2.50
C HIS A 174 5.81 14.87 -2.78
N VAL A 175 5.10 14.20 -1.87
CA VAL A 175 4.72 12.79 -1.99
C VAL A 175 3.86 12.56 -3.24
N LEU A 176 2.85 13.41 -3.47
CA LEU A 176 1.99 13.32 -4.65
C LEU A 176 2.78 13.52 -5.94
N THR A 177 3.68 14.51 -5.96
CA THR A 177 4.54 14.78 -7.13
C THR A 177 5.46 13.59 -7.40
N ALA A 178 6.17 13.10 -6.38
CA ALA A 178 7.06 11.94 -6.51
C ALA A 178 6.32 10.68 -6.96
N PHE A 179 5.09 10.47 -6.47
CA PHE A 179 4.26 9.35 -6.90
C PHE A 179 3.86 9.49 -8.37
N ILE A 180 3.39 10.66 -8.80
CA ILE A 180 3.05 10.93 -10.21
C ILE A 180 4.26 10.71 -11.11
N ASP A 181 5.42 11.26 -10.75
CA ASP A 181 6.66 11.12 -11.51
C ASP A 181 7.10 9.65 -11.61
N SER A 182 7.00 8.90 -10.52
CA SER A 182 7.28 7.46 -10.50
C SER A 182 6.36 6.69 -11.44
N GLN A 183 5.06 6.98 -11.44
CA GLN A 183 4.08 6.34 -12.32
C GLN A 183 4.34 6.66 -13.79
N ILE A 184 4.62 7.92 -14.12
CA ILE A 184 4.97 8.35 -15.48
C ILE A 184 6.22 7.61 -15.95
N GLN A 185 7.28 7.62 -15.14
CA GLN A 185 8.56 7.01 -15.49
C GLN A 185 8.42 5.49 -15.62
N GLY A 186 7.75 4.83 -14.67
CA GLY A 186 7.52 3.39 -14.71
C GLY A 186 6.71 2.95 -15.92
N HIS A 187 5.64 3.68 -16.28
CA HIS A 187 4.87 3.40 -17.49
C HIS A 187 5.70 3.59 -18.77
N ARG A 188 6.56 4.61 -18.81
CA ARG A 188 7.47 4.84 -19.93
C ARG A 188 8.46 3.69 -20.10
N GLU A 189 9.16 3.32 -19.02
CA GLU A 189 10.12 2.21 -18.99
C GLU A 189 9.46 0.89 -19.41
N MET A 190 8.26 0.62 -18.90
CA MET A 190 7.51 -0.58 -19.24
C MET A 190 7.07 -0.59 -20.71
N SER A 191 6.61 0.56 -21.22
CA SER A 191 6.21 0.74 -22.62
C SER A 191 7.36 0.47 -23.59
N GLU A 192 8.57 0.93 -23.27
CA GLU A 192 9.78 0.66 -24.06
C GLU A 192 10.00 -0.86 -24.20
N VAL A 193 9.95 -1.60 -23.09
CA VAL A 193 10.12 -3.07 -23.13
C VAL A 193 8.99 -3.75 -23.90
N TRP A 194 7.74 -3.30 -23.75
CA TRP A 194 6.62 -3.85 -24.53
C TRP A 194 6.76 -3.62 -26.03
N ASN A 195 7.23 -2.43 -26.44
CA ASN A 195 7.44 -2.11 -27.85
C ASN A 195 8.56 -2.96 -28.46
N ASP A 196 9.60 -3.28 -27.68
CA ASP A 196 10.68 -4.19 -28.09
C ASP A 196 10.23 -5.66 -28.15
N LEU A 197 9.34 -6.07 -27.23
CA LEU A 197 8.82 -7.43 -27.15
C LEU A 197 7.82 -7.75 -28.28
N LYS A 198 6.98 -6.78 -28.64
CA LYS A 198 5.90 -6.95 -29.64
C LYS A 198 6.35 -7.56 -30.98
N PRO A 199 7.41 -7.06 -31.66
CA PRO A 199 7.88 -7.67 -32.90
C PRO A 199 8.52 -9.05 -32.68
N LYS A 200 9.15 -9.30 -31.52
CA LYS A 200 9.75 -10.60 -31.18
C LYS A 200 8.67 -11.69 -31.12
N LEU A 201 7.50 -11.39 -30.57
CA LEU A 201 6.34 -12.29 -30.54
C LEU A 201 5.82 -12.64 -31.95
N GLY A 202 5.81 -11.67 -32.87
CA GLY A 202 5.36 -11.87 -34.24
C GLY A 202 6.23 -12.84 -35.06
N GLY A 203 7.48 -13.06 -34.65
CA GLY A 203 8.41 -13.98 -35.30
C GLY A 203 8.45 -15.40 -34.73
N LEU A 204 7.72 -15.70 -33.64
CA LEU A 204 7.84 -16.99 -32.93
C LEU A 204 7.08 -18.14 -33.60
N LEU A 205 6.14 -17.83 -34.48
CA LEU A 205 5.39 -18.81 -35.26
C LEU A 205 5.81 -18.66 -36.72
N PRO A 206 6.25 -19.73 -37.40
CA PRO A 206 6.47 -19.66 -38.84
C PRO A 206 5.17 -19.21 -39.51
N ASN A 207 5.22 -18.08 -40.21
CA ASN A 207 4.13 -17.56 -41.06
C ASN A 207 3.85 -18.57 -42.17
N GLY A 208 3.01 -19.55 -41.87
CA GLY A 208 2.75 -20.68 -42.74
C GLY A 208 2.23 -21.85 -41.93
N MET A 209 1.02 -21.70 -41.37
CA MET A 209 0.21 -22.87 -41.08
C MET A 209 0.05 -23.61 -42.42
N PRO A 210 0.55 -24.86 -42.57
CA PRO A 210 0.12 -25.68 -43.68
C PRO A 210 -1.38 -25.86 -43.49
N SER A 211 -2.16 -25.57 -44.53
CA SER A 211 -3.58 -25.92 -44.58
C SER A 211 -3.76 -27.35 -44.05
N PRO A 212 -4.78 -27.63 -43.22
CA PRO A 212 -5.01 -28.99 -42.75
C PRO A 212 -5.05 -29.94 -43.95
N PRO A 213 -4.39 -31.10 -43.89
CA PRO A 213 -4.36 -32.02 -45.02
C PRO A 213 -5.79 -32.37 -45.40
N LEU A 214 -6.12 -32.18 -46.69
CA LEU A 214 -7.38 -32.63 -47.28
C LEU A 214 -7.60 -34.10 -46.89
N SER A 215 -8.75 -34.38 -46.28
CA SER A 215 -9.15 -35.71 -45.82
C SER A 215 -8.91 -36.77 -46.91
N PRO A 216 -8.36 -37.95 -46.55
CA PRO A 216 -8.14 -39.01 -47.51
C PRO A 216 -9.46 -39.70 -47.87
N GLY A 217 -9.65 -39.95 -49.17
CA GLY A 217 -10.38 -41.13 -49.63
C GLY A 217 -11.88 -40.95 -49.80
N ASN A 218 -12.24 -40.54 -51.02
CA ASN A 218 -13.48 -40.90 -51.68
C ASN A 218 -13.59 -42.44 -51.71
N TRP A 219 -14.37 -43.03 -50.80
CA TRP A 219 -14.68 -44.46 -50.84
C TRP A 219 -15.59 -44.70 -52.04
N GLN A 220 -15.02 -45.32 -53.07
CA GLN A 220 -15.75 -45.86 -54.21
C GLN A 220 -16.82 -46.83 -53.71
N SER A 221 -18.10 -46.49 -53.92
CA SER A 221 -19.20 -47.42 -53.76
C SER A 221 -19.08 -48.53 -54.83
N PRO A 222 -19.29 -49.82 -54.48
CA PRO A 222 -19.21 -50.91 -55.44
C PRO A 222 -20.35 -50.83 -56.46
N THR A 223 -19.99 -51.03 -57.72
CA THR A 223 -20.87 -51.22 -58.87
C THR A 223 -21.85 -52.37 -58.65
N SER A 224 -23.15 -52.06 -58.55
CA SER A 224 -24.20 -53.07 -58.73
C SER A 224 -24.45 -53.26 -60.24
N PHE A 225 -23.83 -54.31 -60.78
CA PHE A 225 -24.24 -54.99 -62.01
C PHE A 225 -25.64 -55.58 -61.83
N PHE A 226 -26.59 -55.21 -62.68
CA PHE A 226 -27.67 -56.12 -63.08
C PHE A 226 -27.89 -56.00 -64.60
N PRO A 227 -27.90 -57.11 -65.35
CA PRO A 227 -28.11 -57.12 -66.80
C PRO A 227 -29.61 -57.13 -67.15
N THR A 228 -29.92 -56.57 -68.31
CA THR A 228 -31.24 -56.56 -68.96
C THR A 228 -31.54 -57.90 -69.68
N VAL A 229 -32.83 -58.11 -70.00
CA VAL A 229 -33.47 -59.08 -70.94
C VAL A 229 -34.14 -60.27 -70.21
N ASN A 230 -35.43 -60.59 -70.38
CA ASN A 230 -36.41 -60.40 -71.49
C ASN A 230 -37.62 -59.52 -71.12
#